data_AF-A0A3S9P390-F1
#
_entry.id   AF-A0A3S9P390-F1
#
_cell.length_a   1.000
_cell.length_b   1.000
_cell.length_c   1.000
_cell.angle_alpha   90.00
_cell.angle_beta   90.00
_cell.angle_gamma   90.00
#
_symmetry.space_group_name_H-M   'P 1'
#
loop_
_entity.id
_entity.type
_entity.pdbx_description
1 polymer ?
#
loop_
_entity_poly.entity_id
_entity_poly.type
_entity_poly.pdbx_seq_one_letter_code
_entity_poly.pdbx_strand_id
1 'polypeptide(L)'
;MPSKIKSLLIVFLFFLSCTEEPSSEQNSAYPLDIPSHFGKQYILPETNPLTVKGVELGRMLFYDKQLSRDHTISCGSCHIQEKAFTDGLAKAEGIHGLIGDFSSMSTTNLMWNSHFFWDGRAASIEEQALDPIENPLEMDLTLEEAVDRISIDDKYTNLFKLAFGSSEVTADRIGKAIAQFERTLISSNSKYDQYIKGSYQLTAEEKLGMDLFLTHPIAGELRGGNCGDCHLGVLTSGDPLSFRGFHNNGLDDDTTIKEGLMAVTKNRFDEGKFKAPTLRNIALTAPYMHDGRFSTLEEVLEHYDQHIKNSYTLDPLISEASNEPIFPGDPIKLHLTTTEKEAIITFLHMLTDNDFITNPAFSDPFKD
;
A
#
# COMPACT_ATOMS: atom_id res chain seq x y z
N MET A 1 -76.61 37.50 45.39
CA MET A 1 -76.03 36.46 44.51
C MET A 1 -74.64 36.92 44.08
N PRO A 2 -73.54 36.39 44.64
CA PRO A 2 -72.20 36.78 44.21
C PRO A 2 -71.68 35.82 43.12
N SER A 3 -71.18 36.38 42.01
CA SER A 3 -70.55 35.64 40.92
C SER A 3 -69.11 35.30 41.28
N LYS A 4 -68.71 34.03 41.15
CA LYS A 4 -67.32 33.57 41.32
C LYS A 4 -66.63 33.53 39.96
N ILE A 5 -65.63 34.37 39.75
CA ILE A 5 -64.69 34.31 38.62
C ILE A 5 -63.64 33.25 38.96
N LYS A 6 -63.48 32.22 38.12
CA LYS A 6 -62.40 31.24 38.21
C LYS A 6 -61.26 31.68 37.29
N SER A 7 -60.12 32.08 37.85
CA SER A 7 -58.87 32.25 37.10
C SER A 7 -58.25 30.88 36.80
N LEU A 8 -58.06 30.59 35.53
CA LEU A 8 -57.36 29.40 35.04
C LEU A 8 -55.88 29.77 34.85
N LEU A 9 -55.00 29.21 35.68
CA LEU A 9 -53.55 29.40 35.60
C LEU A 9 -53.00 28.37 34.59
N ILE A 10 -52.59 28.83 33.40
CA ILE A 10 -51.91 27.99 32.42
C ILE A 10 -50.41 28.02 32.72
N VAL A 11 -49.86 26.87 33.14
CA VAL A 11 -48.42 26.67 33.35
C VAL A 11 -47.81 26.25 32.02
N PHE A 12 -46.96 27.11 31.46
CA PHE A 12 -46.17 26.82 30.27
C PHE A 12 -44.92 26.04 30.69
N LEU A 13 -44.88 24.73 30.43
CA LEU A 13 -43.67 23.91 30.59
C LEU A 13 -42.75 24.16 29.38
N PHE A 14 -41.65 24.85 29.61
CA PHE A 14 -40.53 24.91 28.66
C PHE A 14 -39.80 23.57 28.69
N PHE A 15 -39.93 22.79 27.61
CA PHE A 15 -39.03 21.67 27.34
C PHE A 15 -37.70 22.25 26.85
N LEU A 16 -36.72 22.33 27.76
CA LEU A 16 -35.32 22.47 27.38
C LEU A 16 -34.88 21.17 26.72
N SER A 17 -34.86 21.17 25.38
CA SER A 17 -34.17 20.16 24.60
C SER A 17 -32.67 20.44 24.73
N CYS A 18 -32.01 19.73 25.65
CA CYS A 18 -30.55 19.61 25.63
C CYS A 18 -30.19 18.67 24.48
N THR A 19 -29.79 19.23 23.35
CA THR A 19 -28.95 18.51 22.40
C THR A 19 -27.55 18.47 23.01
N GLU A 20 -27.15 17.34 23.60
CA GLU A 20 -25.73 17.11 23.92
C GLU A 20 -24.95 17.22 22.60
N GLU A 21 -24.10 18.25 22.49
CA GLU A 21 -23.09 18.24 21.44
C GLU A 21 -22.15 17.06 21.74
N PRO A 22 -21.88 16.17 20.77
CA PRO A 22 -20.93 15.09 20.98
C PRO A 22 -19.58 15.74 21.32
N SER A 23 -19.11 15.50 22.54
CA SER A 23 -17.90 16.12 23.06
C SER A 23 -16.68 15.65 22.28
N SER A 24 -15.71 16.54 22.11
CA SER A 24 -14.38 16.26 21.55
C SER A 24 -13.57 15.22 22.34
N GLU A 25 -14.08 14.74 23.48
CA GLU A 25 -13.51 13.65 24.28
C GLU A 25 -13.52 12.30 23.55
N GLN A 26 -14.32 12.13 22.48
CA GLN A 26 -14.44 10.84 21.79
C GLN A 26 -13.31 10.53 20.78
N ASN A 27 -12.48 11.51 20.40
CA ASN A 27 -11.45 11.32 19.37
C ASN A 27 -10.02 11.44 19.93
N SER A 28 -9.58 10.43 20.66
CA SER A 28 -8.21 10.36 21.18
C SER A 28 -7.19 10.00 20.10
N ALA A 29 -5.91 10.22 20.39
CA ALA A 29 -4.82 9.70 19.57
C ALA A 29 -4.95 8.18 19.38
N TYR A 30 -4.69 7.71 18.16
CA TYR A 30 -4.69 6.27 17.88
C TYR A 30 -3.44 5.62 18.48
N PRO A 31 -3.56 4.53 19.25
CA PRO A 31 -2.41 3.84 19.84
C PRO A 31 -1.70 2.98 18.77
N LEU A 32 -0.93 3.63 17.89
CA LEU A 32 -0.16 2.95 16.86
C LEU A 32 1.11 2.31 17.46
N ASP A 33 1.25 0.98 17.33
CA ASP A 33 2.50 0.28 17.66
C ASP A 33 3.46 0.36 16.46
N ILE A 34 4.45 1.23 16.55
CA ILE A 34 5.46 1.39 15.50
C ILE A 34 6.62 0.42 15.80
N PRO A 35 6.88 -0.57 14.93
CA PRO A 35 7.90 -1.57 15.18
C PRO A 35 9.28 -0.93 15.24
N SER A 36 9.95 -1.06 16.38
CA SER A 36 11.23 -0.37 16.63
C SER A 36 12.33 -0.75 15.62
N HIS A 37 12.28 -1.97 15.08
CA HIS A 37 13.22 -2.48 14.08
C HIS A 37 12.98 -1.94 12.67
N PHE A 38 11.89 -1.21 12.41
CA PHE A 38 11.65 -0.52 11.13
C PHE A 38 12.32 0.87 11.09
N GLY A 39 12.98 1.28 12.17
CA GLY A 39 13.61 2.58 12.27
C GLY A 39 12.63 3.73 12.46
N LYS A 40 13.16 4.95 12.51
CA LYS A 40 12.40 6.17 12.86
C LYS A 40 12.00 7.03 11.66
N GLN A 41 12.26 6.57 10.44
CA GLN A 41 12.04 7.35 9.21
C GLN A 41 10.63 7.13 8.62
N TYR A 42 9.62 7.08 9.48
CA TYR A 42 8.22 7.05 9.04
C TYR A 42 7.65 8.47 8.93
N ILE A 43 6.64 8.63 8.08
CA ILE A 43 6.00 9.91 7.78
C ILE A 43 4.61 9.95 8.44
N LEU A 44 4.47 10.81 9.44
CA LEU A 44 3.19 11.14 10.08
C LEU A 44 2.99 12.66 10.02
N PRO A 45 2.21 13.18 9.05
CA PRO A 45 2.03 14.62 8.90
C PRO A 45 1.32 15.24 10.10
N GLU A 46 1.84 16.36 10.62
CA GLU A 46 1.16 17.13 11.69
C GLU A 46 -0.23 17.62 11.25
N THR A 47 -0.43 17.79 9.93
CA THR A 47 -1.69 18.20 9.31
C THR A 47 -2.73 17.08 9.20
N ASN A 48 -2.36 15.83 9.51
CA ASN A 48 -3.26 14.68 9.54
C ASN A 48 -2.82 13.68 10.64
N PRO A 49 -2.94 14.05 11.92
CA PRO A 49 -2.57 13.17 13.03
C PRO A 49 -3.50 11.96 13.07
N LEU A 50 -2.95 10.80 13.48
CA LEU A 50 -3.74 9.59 13.64
C LEU A 50 -4.62 9.65 14.89
N THR A 51 -5.92 9.51 14.69
CA THR A 51 -6.90 9.48 15.79
C THR A 51 -7.84 8.29 15.66
N VAL A 52 -8.45 7.87 16.77
CA VAL A 52 -9.37 6.71 16.78
C VAL A 52 -10.53 6.89 15.81
N LYS A 53 -11.15 8.08 15.78
CA LYS A 53 -12.28 8.36 14.89
C LYS A 53 -11.87 8.64 13.45
N GLY A 54 -10.67 9.16 13.22
CA GLY A 54 -10.12 9.31 11.87
C GLY A 54 -9.82 7.96 11.21
N VAL A 55 -9.23 7.02 11.96
CA VAL A 55 -9.00 5.64 11.50
C VAL A 55 -10.32 4.90 11.27
N GLU A 56 -11.30 5.03 12.18
CA GLU A 56 -12.63 4.41 12.02
C GLU A 56 -13.34 4.92 10.76
N LEU A 57 -13.37 6.23 10.55
CA LEU A 57 -13.93 6.86 9.35
C LEU A 57 -13.19 6.40 8.09
N GLY A 58 -11.85 6.39 8.12
CA GLY A 58 -11.01 5.92 7.02
C GLY A 58 -11.29 4.48 6.63
N ARG A 59 -11.39 3.58 7.62
CA ARG A 59 -11.71 2.17 7.41
C ARG A 59 -13.09 2.01 6.75
N MET A 60 -14.08 2.78 7.20
CA MET A 60 -15.39 2.76 6.56
C MET A 60 -15.31 3.21 5.10
N LEU A 61 -14.69 4.36 4.82
CA LEU A 61 -14.56 4.88 3.46
C LEU A 61 -13.78 3.92 2.53
N PHE A 62 -12.72 3.29 3.03
CA PHE A 62 -11.91 2.32 2.27
C PHE A 62 -12.73 1.14 1.74
N TYR A 63 -13.72 0.67 2.51
CA TYR A 63 -14.56 -0.46 2.14
C TYR A 63 -15.90 -0.04 1.51
N ASP A 64 -16.28 1.23 1.57
CA ASP A 64 -17.57 1.71 1.07
C ASP A 64 -17.56 1.91 -0.45
N LYS A 65 -18.61 1.41 -1.10
CA LYS A 65 -18.79 1.51 -2.54
C LYS A 65 -19.38 2.85 -2.99
N GLN A 66 -19.82 3.70 -2.07
CA GLN A 66 -20.35 5.04 -2.40
C GLN A 66 -19.35 5.92 -3.17
N LEU A 67 -18.05 5.64 -3.05
CA LEU A 67 -16.97 6.34 -3.74
C LEU A 67 -16.76 5.90 -5.20
N SER A 68 -17.51 4.92 -5.73
CA SER A 68 -17.47 4.56 -7.16
C SER A 68 -18.73 5.00 -7.90
N ARG A 69 -18.62 5.35 -9.19
CA ARG A 69 -19.73 5.92 -9.98
C ARG A 69 -21.00 5.10 -9.89
N ASP A 70 -20.90 3.78 -10.03
CA ASP A 70 -22.02 2.84 -10.08
C ASP A 70 -22.25 2.06 -8.77
N HIS A 71 -21.51 2.39 -7.70
CA HIS A 71 -21.58 1.72 -6.39
C HIS A 71 -21.20 0.22 -6.41
N THR A 72 -20.35 -0.21 -7.35
CA THR A 72 -19.97 -1.63 -7.48
C THR A 72 -18.65 -1.98 -6.79
N ILE A 73 -17.72 -1.02 -6.71
CA ILE A 73 -16.36 -1.23 -6.16
C ILE A 73 -16.02 -0.21 -5.06
N SER A 74 -15.06 -0.59 -4.22
CA SER A 74 -14.41 0.22 -3.17
C SER A 74 -12.90 -0.05 -3.20
N CYS A 75 -12.09 0.67 -2.41
CA CYS A 75 -10.66 0.39 -2.30
C CYS A 75 -10.43 -1.08 -1.90
N GLY A 76 -11.22 -1.59 -0.94
CA GLY A 76 -11.21 -2.98 -0.50
C GLY A 76 -11.63 -4.03 -1.56
N SER A 77 -12.11 -3.61 -2.73
CA SER A 77 -12.37 -4.52 -3.86
C SER A 77 -11.08 -4.89 -4.60
N CYS A 78 -10.13 -3.96 -4.70
CA CYS A 78 -8.81 -4.18 -5.31
C CYS A 78 -7.71 -4.44 -4.28
N HIS A 79 -7.91 -4.02 -3.03
CA HIS A 79 -6.97 -4.18 -1.94
C HIS A 79 -7.53 -5.16 -0.89
N ILE A 80 -7.54 -6.44 -1.24
CA ILE A 80 -8.16 -7.52 -0.46
C ILE A 80 -7.23 -7.93 0.70
N GLN A 81 -7.73 -7.89 1.93
CA GLN A 81 -6.94 -8.14 3.14
C GLN A 81 -6.21 -9.49 3.10
N GLU A 82 -6.90 -10.56 2.71
CA GLU A 82 -6.37 -11.92 2.68
C GLU A 82 -5.24 -12.09 1.65
N LYS A 83 -5.15 -11.18 0.68
CA LYS A 83 -4.08 -11.09 -0.32
C LYS A 83 -3.10 -9.97 0.01
N ALA A 84 -2.94 -9.66 1.29
CA ALA A 84 -2.12 -8.56 1.79
C ALA A 84 -2.40 -7.22 1.08
N PHE A 85 -3.68 -6.90 0.92
CA PHE A 85 -4.18 -5.69 0.27
C PHE A 85 -3.81 -5.56 -1.22
N THR A 86 -3.89 -6.68 -1.95
CA THR A 86 -3.85 -6.75 -3.43
C THR A 86 -5.11 -7.46 -3.95
N ASP A 87 -5.29 -7.58 -5.27
CA ASP A 87 -6.48 -8.22 -5.88
C ASP A 87 -6.21 -9.63 -6.40
N GLY A 88 -4.93 -10.02 -6.53
CA GLY A 88 -4.49 -11.26 -7.14
C GLY A 88 -4.79 -11.36 -8.64
N LEU A 89 -4.82 -10.21 -9.34
CA LEU A 89 -4.99 -10.10 -10.78
C LEU A 89 -3.74 -9.51 -11.42
N ALA A 90 -3.50 -9.83 -12.70
CA ALA A 90 -2.35 -9.29 -13.42
C ALA A 90 -2.48 -7.77 -13.63
N LYS A 91 -3.71 -7.32 -13.83
CA LYS A 91 -4.09 -5.92 -13.95
C LYS A 91 -5.40 -5.72 -13.20
N ALA A 92 -5.53 -4.60 -12.52
CA ALA A 92 -6.72 -4.27 -11.75
C ALA A 92 -7.95 -4.22 -12.66
N GLU A 93 -9.08 -4.70 -12.15
CA GLU A 93 -10.41 -4.59 -12.78
C GLU A 93 -11.22 -3.54 -12.02
N GLY A 94 -11.52 -2.42 -12.68
CA GLY A 94 -12.33 -1.35 -12.11
C GLY A 94 -13.79 -1.44 -12.47
N ILE A 95 -14.45 -0.28 -12.47
CA ILE A 95 -15.87 -0.15 -12.77
C ILE A 95 -16.22 -0.71 -14.16
N HIS A 96 -17.40 -1.32 -14.28
CA HIS A 96 -17.88 -1.97 -15.52
C HIS A 96 -16.96 -3.07 -16.08
N GLY A 97 -16.02 -3.60 -15.28
CA GLY A 97 -15.05 -4.60 -15.73
C GLY A 97 -13.93 -4.02 -16.61
N LEU A 98 -13.68 -2.71 -16.52
CA LEU A 98 -12.59 -2.06 -17.25
C LEU A 98 -11.25 -2.50 -16.66
N ILE A 99 -10.27 -2.77 -17.53
CA ILE A 99 -8.95 -3.25 -17.13
C ILE A 99 -7.98 -2.08 -17.10
N GLY A 100 -7.34 -1.89 -15.95
CA GLY A 100 -6.29 -0.89 -15.76
C GLY A 100 -4.96 -1.26 -16.43
N ASP A 101 -3.98 -0.37 -16.34
CA ASP A 101 -2.68 -0.57 -16.98
C ASP A 101 -1.70 -1.43 -16.18
N PHE A 102 -1.94 -1.54 -14.87
CA PHE A 102 -1.02 -2.09 -13.88
C PHE A 102 -1.71 -3.02 -12.87
N SER A 103 -0.92 -3.86 -12.21
CA SER A 103 -1.32 -4.65 -11.05
C SER A 103 -1.56 -3.76 -9.82
N SER A 104 -2.51 -4.16 -8.96
CA SER A 104 -2.80 -3.47 -7.70
C SER A 104 -1.65 -3.66 -6.71
N MET A 105 -1.00 -2.57 -6.31
CA MET A 105 0.06 -2.60 -5.31
C MET A 105 -0.50 -2.87 -3.90
N SER A 106 0.27 -3.54 -3.05
CA SER A 106 -0.10 -3.69 -1.64
C SER A 106 -0.06 -2.35 -0.90
N THR A 107 -1.07 -2.08 -0.06
CA THR A 107 -1.11 -0.93 0.86
C THR A 107 -0.42 -1.20 2.21
N THR A 108 0.45 -2.21 2.27
CA THR A 108 1.21 -2.56 3.47
C THR A 108 2.34 -1.56 3.74
N ASN A 109 2.49 -1.15 5.01
CA ASN A 109 3.63 -0.34 5.50
C ASN A 109 3.85 1.00 4.75
N LEU A 110 2.78 1.65 4.29
CA LEU A 110 2.87 2.89 3.50
C LEU A 110 3.53 4.06 4.23
N MET A 111 3.51 4.07 5.58
CA MET A 111 4.12 5.13 6.39
C MET A 111 5.60 5.38 6.14
N TRP A 112 6.33 4.40 5.62
CA TRP A 112 7.75 4.52 5.33
C TRP A 112 8.02 4.90 3.87
N ASN A 113 7.06 5.43 3.12
CA ASN A 113 7.25 5.80 1.71
C ASN A 113 6.82 7.26 1.47
N SER A 114 7.51 7.97 0.57
CA SER A 114 7.16 9.33 0.14
C SER A 114 6.65 9.43 -1.29
N HIS A 115 6.70 8.34 -2.05
CA HIS A 115 6.22 8.26 -3.43
C HIS A 115 5.35 7.02 -3.60
N PHE A 116 4.15 7.19 -4.14
CA PHE A 116 3.15 6.14 -4.30
C PHE A 116 2.80 5.91 -5.76
N PHE A 117 2.17 4.77 -6.04
CA PHE A 117 2.03 4.14 -7.36
C PHE A 117 3.35 3.60 -7.93
N TRP A 118 3.22 2.80 -9.00
CA TRP A 118 4.34 2.20 -9.72
C TRP A 118 5.30 3.23 -10.34
N ASP A 119 4.78 4.40 -10.75
CA ASP A 119 5.52 5.51 -11.36
C ASP A 119 5.94 6.60 -10.36
N GLY A 120 5.44 6.56 -9.12
CA GLY A 120 5.78 7.51 -8.07
C GLY A 120 5.05 8.84 -8.16
N ARG A 121 3.95 8.93 -8.93
CA ARG A 121 3.28 10.21 -9.24
C ARG A 121 2.67 10.92 -8.03
N ALA A 122 2.26 10.17 -7.00
CA ALA A 122 1.68 10.75 -5.78
C ALA A 122 2.72 10.92 -4.69
N ALA A 123 2.73 12.09 -4.03
CA ALA A 123 3.71 12.47 -3.01
C ALA A 123 3.24 12.22 -1.56
N SER A 124 1.99 11.77 -1.39
CA SER A 124 1.40 11.48 -0.09
C SER A 124 0.34 10.38 -0.20
N ILE A 125 0.04 9.73 0.94
CA ILE A 125 -1.05 8.75 1.01
C ILE A 125 -2.39 9.46 0.76
N GLU A 126 -2.55 10.70 1.24
CA GLU A 126 -3.75 11.52 1.00
C GLU A 126 -4.01 11.76 -0.50
N GLU A 127 -2.97 12.12 -1.25
CA GLU A 127 -3.08 12.31 -2.70
C GLU A 127 -3.35 10.98 -3.41
N GLN A 128 -2.63 9.92 -3.02
CA GLN A 128 -2.82 8.59 -3.59
C GLN A 128 -4.22 8.03 -3.32
N ALA A 129 -4.83 8.31 -2.18
CA ALA A 129 -6.17 7.84 -1.83
C ALA A 129 -7.28 8.51 -2.67
N LEU A 130 -7.03 9.70 -3.22
CA LEU A 130 -8.00 10.45 -4.02
C LEU A 130 -7.93 10.12 -5.52
N ASP A 131 -6.75 9.80 -6.04
CA ASP A 131 -6.52 9.54 -7.48
C ASP A 131 -7.39 8.37 -8.04
N PRO A 132 -7.52 7.20 -7.36
CA PRO A 132 -8.41 6.11 -7.78
C PRO A 132 -9.89 6.50 -7.90
N ILE A 133 -10.34 7.46 -7.08
CA ILE A 133 -11.74 7.90 -7.06
C ILE A 133 -12.09 8.52 -8.42
N GLU A 134 -11.22 9.37 -8.97
CA GLU A 134 -11.46 10.06 -10.24
C GLU A 134 -11.06 9.26 -11.48
N ASN A 135 -10.21 8.24 -11.33
CA ASN A 135 -9.71 7.48 -12.48
C ASN A 135 -10.86 6.72 -13.19
N PRO A 136 -11.09 6.98 -14.50
CA PRO A 136 -12.18 6.35 -15.25
C PRO A 136 -12.01 4.84 -15.47
N LEU A 137 -10.80 4.30 -15.29
CA LEU A 137 -10.54 2.86 -15.32
C LEU A 137 -10.68 2.20 -13.95
N GLU A 138 -10.82 2.98 -12.88
CA GLU A 138 -10.97 2.51 -11.50
C GLU A 138 -12.38 2.84 -11.01
N MET A 139 -12.58 3.92 -10.24
CA MET A 139 -13.86 4.23 -9.59
C MET A 139 -14.72 5.25 -10.36
N ASP A 140 -14.15 5.99 -11.31
CA ASP A 140 -14.82 6.91 -12.25
C ASP A 140 -15.78 7.92 -11.60
N LEU A 141 -15.47 8.45 -10.42
CA LEU A 141 -16.30 9.42 -9.72
C LEU A 141 -15.54 10.73 -9.51
N THR A 142 -16.11 11.87 -9.91
CA THR A 142 -15.45 13.16 -9.61
C THR A 142 -15.41 13.39 -8.10
N LEU A 143 -14.37 14.06 -7.60
CA LEU A 143 -14.30 14.36 -6.16
C LEU A 143 -15.46 15.23 -5.67
N GLU A 144 -16.01 16.11 -6.52
CA GLU A 144 -17.21 16.89 -6.21
C GLU A 144 -18.42 15.98 -5.98
N GLU A 145 -18.69 15.04 -6.89
CA GLU A 145 -19.78 14.07 -6.73
C GLU A 145 -19.55 13.14 -5.52
N ALA A 146 -18.29 12.74 -5.25
CA ALA A 146 -17.95 11.95 -4.07
C ALA A 146 -18.28 12.72 -2.78
N VAL A 147 -17.93 14.00 -2.70
CA VAL A 147 -18.27 14.86 -1.56
C VAL A 147 -19.77 15.00 -1.40
N ASP A 148 -20.52 15.25 -2.48
CA ASP A 148 -21.98 15.38 -2.42
C ASP A 148 -22.65 14.10 -1.91
N ARG A 149 -22.22 12.92 -2.39
CA ARG A 149 -22.75 11.63 -1.94
C ARG A 149 -22.47 11.35 -0.47
N ILE A 150 -21.24 11.57 -0.02
CA ILE A 150 -20.87 11.31 1.37
C ILE A 150 -21.52 12.35 2.32
N SER A 151 -21.78 13.57 1.84
CA SER A 151 -22.41 14.64 2.62
C SER A 151 -23.89 14.41 2.94
N ILE A 152 -24.60 13.61 2.14
CA ILE A 152 -26.03 13.31 2.39
C ILE A 152 -26.25 12.14 3.36
N ASP A 153 -25.19 11.40 3.70
CA ASP A 153 -25.27 10.28 4.64
C ASP A 153 -25.00 10.76 6.08
N ASP A 154 -26.06 10.77 6.90
CA ASP A 154 -25.99 11.15 8.32
C ASP A 154 -24.96 10.33 9.11
N LYS A 155 -24.68 9.08 8.71
CA LYS A 155 -23.65 8.26 9.34
C LYS A 155 -22.28 8.88 9.13
N TYR A 156 -21.97 9.28 7.89
CA TYR A 156 -20.70 9.89 7.56
C TYR A 156 -20.55 11.27 8.15
N THR A 157 -21.53 12.16 8.00
CA THR A 157 -21.43 13.53 8.55
C THR A 157 -21.21 13.52 10.08
N ASN A 158 -21.81 12.57 10.80
CA ASN A 158 -21.52 12.36 12.22
C ASN A 158 -20.10 11.85 12.46
N LEU A 159 -19.60 10.90 11.67
CA LEU A 159 -18.20 10.43 11.78
C LEU A 159 -17.18 11.51 11.42
N PHE A 160 -17.44 12.37 10.42
CA PHE A 160 -16.62 13.54 10.12
C PHE A 160 -16.60 14.50 11.30
N LYS A 161 -17.75 14.76 11.94
CA LYS A 161 -17.82 15.59 13.15
C LYS A 161 -16.95 15.02 14.27
N LEU A 162 -16.97 13.71 14.47
CA LEU A 162 -16.14 13.04 15.48
C LEU A 162 -14.64 13.06 15.12
N ALA A 163 -14.29 12.81 13.85
CA ALA A 163 -12.91 12.71 13.38
C ALA A 163 -12.21 14.07 13.24
N PHE A 164 -12.91 15.10 12.75
CA PHE A 164 -12.34 16.40 12.38
C PHE A 164 -12.96 17.59 13.13
N GLY A 165 -13.88 17.34 14.07
CA GLY A 165 -14.56 18.41 14.82
C GLY A 165 -15.63 19.16 14.01
N SER A 166 -15.91 18.75 12.78
CA SER A 166 -16.89 19.37 11.89
C SER A 166 -17.54 18.32 10.99
N SER A 167 -18.86 18.42 10.81
CA SER A 167 -19.63 17.51 9.96
C SER A 167 -19.47 17.75 8.46
N GLU A 168 -18.78 18.83 8.10
CA GLU A 168 -18.47 19.16 6.72
C GLU A 168 -17.58 18.08 6.08
N VAL A 169 -17.99 17.63 4.90
CA VAL A 169 -17.24 16.67 4.09
C VAL A 169 -16.52 17.46 3.00
N THR A 170 -15.24 17.16 2.78
CA THR A 170 -14.45 17.70 1.69
C THR A 170 -13.56 16.60 1.12
N ALA A 171 -13.11 16.74 -0.13
CA ALA A 171 -12.16 15.80 -0.72
C ALA A 171 -10.90 15.65 0.14
N ASP A 172 -10.37 16.76 0.67
CA ASP A 172 -9.23 16.75 1.62
C ASP A 172 -9.51 15.90 2.86
N ARG A 173 -10.70 16.01 3.48
CA ARG A 173 -11.05 15.20 4.66
C ARG A 173 -11.30 13.74 4.32
N ILE A 174 -11.84 13.43 3.13
CA ILE A 174 -11.96 12.05 2.62
C ILE A 174 -10.56 11.43 2.48
N GLY A 175 -9.66 12.09 1.75
CA GLY A 175 -8.29 11.62 1.55
C GLY A 175 -7.53 11.47 2.87
N LYS A 176 -7.68 12.44 3.79
CA LYS A 176 -7.09 12.35 5.14
C LYS A 176 -7.61 11.18 5.95
N ALA A 177 -8.91 10.91 5.92
CA ALA A 177 -9.49 9.80 6.66
C ALA A 177 -8.99 8.45 6.12
N ILE A 178 -9.08 8.22 4.81
CA ILE A 178 -8.57 6.99 4.17
C ILE A 178 -7.09 6.80 4.50
N ALA A 179 -6.29 7.86 4.35
CA ALA A 179 -4.87 7.83 4.67
C ALA A 179 -4.58 7.54 6.15
N GLN A 180 -5.47 7.92 7.09
CA GLN A 180 -5.31 7.51 8.50
C GLN A 180 -5.49 6.00 8.66
N PHE A 181 -6.48 5.39 8.00
CA PHE A 181 -6.64 3.94 8.03
C PHE A 181 -5.46 3.20 7.39
N GLU A 182 -5.01 3.63 6.22
CA GLU A 182 -3.88 3.00 5.51
C GLU A 182 -2.57 3.05 6.30
N ARG A 183 -2.35 4.11 7.09
CA ARG A 183 -1.19 4.18 8.02
C ARG A 183 -1.22 3.11 9.11
N THR A 184 -2.39 2.55 9.43
CA THR A 184 -2.49 1.47 10.42
C THR A 184 -2.15 0.09 9.85
N LEU A 185 -2.06 -0.04 8.52
CA LEU A 185 -1.77 -1.29 7.82
C LEU A 185 -0.29 -1.66 7.93
N ILE A 186 0.14 -1.98 9.15
CA ILE A 186 1.53 -2.31 9.48
C ILE A 186 1.69 -3.84 9.59
N SER A 187 2.47 -4.42 8.68
CA SER A 187 2.89 -5.83 8.69
C SER A 187 4.29 -5.93 9.30
N SER A 188 4.42 -6.55 10.47
CA SER A 188 5.64 -6.53 11.29
C SER A 188 5.80 -7.72 12.25
N ASN A 189 5.05 -8.80 12.04
CA ASN A 189 5.13 -10.03 12.83
C ASN A 189 5.43 -11.29 12.02
N SER A 190 5.99 -11.14 10.81
CA SER A 190 6.44 -12.25 9.98
C SER A 190 7.55 -13.07 10.67
N LYS A 191 7.86 -14.28 10.16
CA LYS A 191 9.00 -15.07 10.68
C LYS A 191 10.30 -14.28 10.63
N TYR A 192 10.49 -13.46 9.60
CA TYR A 192 11.66 -12.59 9.49
C TYR A 192 11.70 -11.53 10.59
N ASP A 193 10.55 -10.93 10.94
CA ASP A 193 10.45 -9.99 12.07
C ASP A 193 10.77 -10.67 13.41
N GLN A 194 10.27 -11.89 13.61
CA GLN A 194 10.56 -12.68 14.80
C GLN A 194 12.04 -13.04 14.89
N TYR A 195 12.70 -13.32 13.76
CA TYR A 195 14.14 -13.54 13.71
C TYR A 195 14.91 -12.28 14.12
N ILE A 196 14.57 -11.11 13.56
CA ILE A 196 15.20 -9.83 13.91
C ILE A 196 15.04 -9.53 15.40
N LYS A 197 13.88 -9.85 15.98
CA LYS A 197 13.59 -9.69 17.42
C LYS A 197 14.27 -10.75 18.30
N GLY A 198 14.93 -11.76 17.71
CA GLY A 198 15.58 -12.85 18.43
C GLY A 198 14.64 -13.91 18.99
N SER A 199 13.36 -13.90 18.61
CA SER A 199 12.35 -14.87 19.04
C SER A 199 12.17 -16.05 18.07
N TYR A 200 12.87 -16.04 16.94
CA TYR A 200 12.90 -17.13 15.97
C TYR A 200 14.34 -17.47 15.57
N GLN A 201 14.63 -18.77 15.47
CA GLN A 201 15.91 -19.27 14.98
C GLN A 201 15.74 -19.80 13.56
N LEU A 202 16.51 -19.25 12.61
CA LEU A 202 16.47 -19.68 11.22
C LEU A 202 16.90 -21.13 11.05
N THR A 203 16.22 -21.83 10.15
CA THR A 203 16.74 -23.06 9.55
C THR A 203 17.97 -22.75 8.68
N ALA A 204 18.73 -23.79 8.30
CA ALA A 204 19.91 -23.61 7.45
C ALA A 204 19.54 -23.05 6.06
N GLU A 205 18.38 -23.45 5.53
CA GLU A 205 17.88 -23.00 4.23
C GLU A 205 17.37 -21.57 4.27
N GLU A 206 16.56 -21.20 5.28
CA GLU A 206 16.13 -19.81 5.51
C GLU A 206 17.33 -18.86 5.66
N LYS A 207 18.37 -19.30 6.38
CA LYS A 207 19.61 -18.53 6.50
C LYS A 207 20.34 -18.40 5.16
N LEU A 208 20.48 -19.48 4.41
CA LEU A 208 21.10 -19.45 3.08
C LEU A 208 20.36 -18.48 2.15
N GLY A 209 19.02 -18.58 2.11
CA GLY A 209 18.16 -17.71 1.33
C GLY A 209 18.32 -16.23 1.67
N MET A 210 18.33 -15.92 2.97
CA MET A 210 18.53 -14.56 3.46
C MET A 210 19.93 -14.03 3.09
N ASP A 211 20.97 -14.84 3.27
CA ASP A 211 22.35 -14.45 2.94
C ASP A 211 22.49 -14.19 1.44
N LEU A 212 21.94 -15.06 0.58
CA LEU A 212 21.93 -14.87 -0.88
C LEU A 212 21.17 -13.62 -1.28
N PHE A 213 19.96 -13.42 -0.73
CA PHE A 213 19.11 -12.27 -1.03
C PHE A 213 19.81 -10.94 -0.73
N LEU A 214 20.49 -10.84 0.42
CA LEU A 214 21.17 -9.63 0.88
C LEU A 214 22.54 -9.40 0.25
N THR A 215 23.05 -10.36 -0.53
CA THR A 215 24.41 -10.32 -1.06
C THR A 215 24.42 -9.90 -2.53
N HIS A 216 25.16 -8.82 -2.82
CA HIS A 216 25.63 -8.51 -4.16
C HIS A 216 26.69 -9.53 -4.59
N PRO A 217 26.49 -10.26 -5.70
CA PRO A 217 27.42 -11.31 -6.13
C PRO A 217 28.74 -10.71 -6.64
N ILE A 218 29.84 -11.42 -6.39
CA ILE A 218 31.15 -11.15 -7.01
C ILE A 218 31.52 -12.39 -7.82
N ALA A 219 31.58 -12.23 -9.14
CA ALA A 219 31.80 -13.32 -10.08
C ALA A 219 32.94 -14.25 -9.68
N GLY A 220 32.63 -15.54 -9.45
CA GLY A 220 33.60 -16.57 -9.05
C GLY A 220 34.13 -16.49 -7.62
N GLU A 221 33.74 -15.50 -6.81
CA GLU A 221 34.24 -15.29 -5.45
C GLU A 221 33.15 -15.35 -4.38
N LEU A 222 32.03 -14.65 -4.59
CA LEU A 222 30.95 -14.52 -3.62
C LEU A 222 29.61 -14.73 -4.32
N ARG A 223 28.83 -15.68 -3.82
CA ARG A 223 27.53 -15.99 -4.41
C ARG A 223 26.43 -15.13 -3.79
N GLY A 224 25.51 -14.64 -4.62
CA GLY A 224 24.47 -13.70 -4.21
C GLY A 224 23.36 -13.53 -5.24
N GLY A 225 22.22 -13.03 -4.78
CA GLY A 225 21.02 -12.77 -5.58
C GLY A 225 20.82 -11.30 -5.95
N ASN A 226 21.67 -10.39 -5.45
CA ASN A 226 21.60 -8.95 -5.73
C ASN A 226 20.28 -8.26 -5.30
N CYS A 227 19.39 -8.96 -4.60
CA CYS A 227 18.04 -8.46 -4.33
C CYS A 227 18.07 -7.30 -3.33
N GLY A 228 18.96 -7.37 -2.34
CA GLY A 228 19.13 -6.38 -1.28
C GLY A 228 19.67 -5.02 -1.74
N ASP A 229 20.12 -4.88 -2.99
CA ASP A 229 20.58 -3.60 -3.55
C ASP A 229 19.41 -2.71 -4.00
N CYS A 230 18.24 -3.30 -4.26
CA CYS A 230 17.01 -2.58 -4.60
C CYS A 230 15.93 -2.77 -3.53
N HIS A 231 15.85 -3.94 -2.88
CA HIS A 231 14.89 -4.24 -1.82
C HIS A 231 15.54 -4.07 -0.45
N LEU A 232 15.65 -2.81 -0.04
CA LEU A 232 16.52 -2.33 1.02
C LEU A 232 15.99 -2.66 2.42
N GLY A 233 16.94 -3.06 3.27
CA GLY A 233 16.77 -3.13 4.73
C GLY A 233 15.62 -4.01 5.19
N VAL A 234 15.11 -3.71 6.38
CA VAL A 234 14.08 -4.51 7.05
C VAL A 234 12.72 -4.42 6.34
N LEU A 235 12.45 -3.32 5.64
CA LEU A 235 11.21 -3.14 4.88
C LEU A 235 11.23 -3.88 3.53
N THR A 236 12.41 -4.32 3.07
CA THR A 236 12.61 -5.01 1.80
C THR A 236 11.97 -4.26 0.63
N SER A 237 12.14 -2.94 0.60
CA SER A 237 11.51 -2.02 -0.37
C SER A 237 12.56 -1.14 -1.04
N GLY A 238 12.20 -0.49 -2.15
CA GLY A 238 13.03 0.57 -2.74
C GLY A 238 13.37 1.71 -1.78
N ASP A 239 14.30 2.59 -2.17
CA ASP A 239 14.57 3.83 -1.44
C ASP A 239 13.24 4.54 -1.13
N PRO A 240 12.91 4.69 0.17
CA PRO A 240 11.60 5.18 0.57
C PRO A 240 11.39 6.67 0.33
N LEU A 241 12.46 7.45 0.19
CA LEU A 241 12.41 8.93 0.28
C LEU A 241 12.69 9.63 -1.04
N SER A 242 13.07 8.90 -2.07
CA SER A 242 13.48 9.50 -3.34
C SER A 242 13.20 8.61 -4.54
N PHE A 243 13.32 9.18 -5.73
CA PHE A 243 13.21 8.42 -6.98
C PHE A 243 14.36 7.42 -7.22
N ARG A 244 15.34 7.30 -6.30
CA ARG A 244 16.36 6.24 -6.37
C ARG A 244 15.80 4.84 -6.11
N GLY A 245 14.58 4.74 -5.57
CA GLY A 245 13.89 3.46 -5.34
C GLY A 245 13.13 2.96 -6.56
N PHE A 246 13.37 3.55 -7.73
CA PHE A 246 12.72 3.21 -9.00
C PHE A 246 13.77 2.66 -9.95
N HIS A 247 13.51 1.47 -10.49
CA HIS A 247 14.48 0.69 -11.23
C HIS A 247 13.84 0.14 -12.50
N ASN A 248 14.65 0.02 -13.55
CA ASN A 248 14.32 -0.77 -14.71
C ASN A 248 15.01 -2.13 -14.57
N ASN A 249 14.23 -3.18 -14.33
CA ASN A 249 14.72 -4.53 -14.12
C ASN A 249 14.74 -5.39 -15.39
N GLY A 250 14.69 -4.76 -16.58
CA GLY A 250 14.88 -5.44 -17.86
C GLY A 250 13.70 -6.33 -18.30
N LEU A 251 12.47 -6.03 -17.87
CA LEU A 251 11.27 -6.72 -18.36
C LEU A 251 11.03 -6.53 -19.87
N ASP A 252 11.41 -5.35 -20.36
CA ASP A 252 11.13 -4.87 -21.70
C ASP A 252 12.40 -4.30 -22.34
N ASP A 253 12.48 -4.38 -23.67
CA ASP A 253 13.54 -3.74 -24.45
C ASP A 253 13.06 -2.36 -24.92
N ASP A 254 13.94 -1.62 -25.61
CA ASP A 254 13.66 -0.26 -26.10
C ASP A 254 12.41 -0.15 -27.01
N THR A 255 11.86 -1.26 -27.50
CA THR A 255 10.66 -1.27 -28.37
C THR A 255 9.35 -1.42 -27.61
N THR A 256 9.37 -2.01 -26.42
CA THR A 256 8.16 -2.29 -25.61
C THR A 256 8.16 -1.62 -24.24
N ILE A 257 9.26 -0.95 -23.87
CA ILE A 257 9.40 -0.25 -22.60
C ILE A 257 8.31 0.83 -22.42
N LYS A 258 7.67 0.83 -21.25
CA LYS A 258 6.69 1.84 -20.87
C LYS A 258 7.38 3.04 -20.20
N GLU A 259 6.72 4.20 -20.16
CA GLU A 259 7.33 5.41 -19.58
C GLU A 259 7.74 5.24 -18.11
N GLY A 260 6.91 4.60 -17.28
CA GLY A 260 7.16 4.47 -15.84
C GLY A 260 7.41 5.85 -15.19
N LEU A 261 8.47 5.96 -14.40
CA LEU A 261 8.86 7.19 -13.72
C LEU A 261 9.10 8.38 -14.68
N MET A 262 9.47 8.14 -15.94
CA MET A 262 9.60 9.22 -16.94
C MET A 262 8.30 10.02 -17.10
N ALA A 263 7.13 9.39 -16.92
CA ALA A 263 5.84 10.07 -16.97
C ALA A 263 5.75 11.20 -15.92
N VAL A 264 6.47 11.08 -14.81
CA VAL A 264 6.55 12.07 -13.74
C VAL A 264 7.73 13.03 -13.93
N THR A 265 8.94 12.51 -14.14
CA THR A 265 10.17 13.33 -14.15
C THR A 265 10.43 14.05 -15.47
N LYS A 266 9.82 13.57 -16.55
CA LYS A 266 10.08 13.99 -17.95
C LYS A 266 11.53 13.80 -18.39
N ASN A 267 12.31 13.04 -17.65
CA ASN A 267 13.68 12.71 -17.99
C ASN A 267 13.71 11.36 -18.70
N ARG A 268 14.21 11.35 -19.95
CA ARG A 268 14.32 10.13 -20.77
C ARG A 268 15.10 8.99 -20.10
N PHE A 269 16.02 9.31 -19.19
CA PHE A 269 16.80 8.29 -18.47
C PHE A 269 16.02 7.60 -17.35
N ASP A 270 14.76 7.98 -17.12
CA ASP A 270 13.84 7.35 -16.19
C ASP A 270 12.77 6.49 -16.88
N GLU A 271 12.89 6.28 -18.20
CA GLU A 271 11.99 5.41 -18.95
C GLU A 271 12.09 3.96 -18.42
N GLY A 272 10.94 3.30 -18.29
CA GLY A 272 10.79 1.94 -17.77
C GLY A 272 11.22 1.74 -16.32
N LYS A 273 11.53 2.81 -15.58
CA LYS A 273 11.78 2.70 -14.14
C LYS A 273 10.46 2.65 -13.39
N PHE A 274 10.29 1.62 -12.58
CA PHE A 274 9.15 1.45 -11.69
C PHE A 274 9.63 1.28 -10.26
N LYS A 275 8.78 1.66 -9.30
CA LYS A 275 9.06 1.54 -7.87
C LYS A 275 9.43 0.09 -7.54
N ALA A 276 10.54 -0.14 -6.85
CA ALA A 276 10.81 -1.43 -6.21
C ALA A 276 9.84 -1.59 -5.02
N PRO A 277 8.83 -2.49 -5.11
CA PRO A 277 7.83 -2.63 -4.07
C PRO A 277 8.44 -3.25 -2.81
N THR A 278 7.73 -3.14 -1.68
CA THR A 278 8.06 -3.98 -0.52
C THR A 278 7.86 -5.46 -0.86
N LEU A 279 8.77 -6.32 -0.42
CA LEU A 279 8.61 -7.78 -0.52
C LEU A 279 7.93 -8.39 0.71
N ARG A 280 7.49 -7.56 1.66
CA ARG A 280 6.66 -8.03 2.77
C ARG A 280 5.34 -8.57 2.21
N ASN A 281 4.97 -9.77 2.66
CA ASN A 281 3.84 -10.53 2.15
C ASN A 281 3.92 -10.92 0.66
N ILE A 282 5.11 -10.88 0.02
CA ILE A 282 5.23 -11.16 -1.42
C ILE A 282 4.66 -12.54 -1.82
N ALA A 283 4.75 -13.54 -0.94
CA ALA A 283 4.18 -14.87 -1.18
C ALA A 283 2.64 -14.90 -1.36
N LEU A 284 1.93 -13.83 -0.98
CA LEU A 284 0.46 -13.72 -1.04
C LEU A 284 -0.05 -12.80 -2.14
N THR A 285 0.85 -12.17 -2.91
CA THR A 285 0.54 -11.05 -3.80
C THR A 285 0.79 -11.37 -5.27
N ALA A 286 0.83 -12.65 -5.63
CA ALA A 286 0.86 -13.06 -7.02
C ALA A 286 -0.39 -12.55 -7.76
N PRO A 287 -0.29 -12.19 -9.05
CA PRO A 287 0.92 -12.26 -9.89
C PRO A 287 1.86 -11.05 -9.72
N TYR A 288 3.07 -11.15 -10.27
CA TYR A 288 4.19 -10.25 -9.99
C TYR A 288 4.53 -9.29 -11.13
N MET A 289 5.29 -8.25 -10.77
CA MET A 289 5.65 -7.08 -11.59
C MET A 289 4.50 -6.08 -11.75
N HIS A 290 4.82 -4.92 -12.31
CA HIS A 290 3.86 -3.84 -12.52
C HIS A 290 2.71 -4.22 -13.44
N ASP A 291 2.86 -5.26 -14.27
CA ASP A 291 1.83 -5.73 -15.21
C ASP A 291 1.40 -7.18 -14.96
N GLY A 292 1.86 -7.78 -13.85
CA GLY A 292 1.41 -9.11 -13.42
C GLY A 292 1.78 -10.25 -14.36
N ARG A 293 2.83 -10.12 -15.17
CA ARG A 293 3.17 -11.13 -16.20
C ARG A 293 3.72 -12.44 -15.63
N PHE A 294 4.13 -12.48 -14.36
CA PHE A 294 4.66 -13.68 -13.71
C PHE A 294 3.69 -14.19 -12.65
N SER A 295 3.33 -15.46 -12.73
CA SER A 295 2.38 -16.12 -11.83
C SER A 295 3.03 -16.63 -10.54
N THR A 296 4.35 -16.87 -10.55
CA THR A 296 5.07 -17.48 -9.41
C THR A 296 6.40 -16.78 -9.12
N LEU A 297 6.93 -16.95 -7.90
CA LEU A 297 8.24 -16.41 -7.52
C LEU A 297 9.38 -17.09 -8.28
N GLU A 298 9.19 -18.34 -8.70
CA GLU A 298 10.12 -19.06 -9.57
C GLU A 298 10.24 -18.36 -10.93
N GLU A 299 9.13 -17.94 -11.54
CA GLU A 299 9.15 -17.18 -12.79
C GLU A 299 9.85 -15.81 -12.60
N VAL A 300 9.68 -15.17 -11.43
CA VAL A 300 10.40 -13.94 -11.09
C VAL A 300 11.91 -14.19 -11.01
N LEU A 301 12.36 -15.23 -10.31
CA LEU A 301 13.80 -15.54 -10.24
C LEU A 301 14.35 -16.01 -11.59
N GLU A 302 13.54 -16.68 -12.40
CA GLU A 302 13.92 -17.06 -13.75
C GLU A 302 14.07 -15.84 -14.68
N HIS A 303 13.29 -14.78 -14.45
CA HIS A 303 13.49 -13.51 -15.13
C HIS A 303 14.89 -12.93 -14.87
N TYR A 304 15.25 -12.81 -13.59
CA TYR A 304 16.56 -12.28 -13.19
C TYR A 304 17.74 -13.19 -13.59
N ASP A 305 17.49 -14.48 -13.80
CA ASP A 305 18.54 -15.43 -14.16
C ASP A 305 18.70 -15.63 -15.67
N GLN A 306 17.65 -15.44 -16.48
CA GLN A 306 17.69 -15.79 -17.91
C GLN A 306 16.99 -14.83 -18.88
N HIS A 307 16.10 -13.95 -18.41
CA HIS A 307 15.21 -13.19 -19.29
C HIS A 307 15.37 -11.67 -19.22
N ILE A 308 16.47 -11.18 -18.65
CA ILE A 308 16.81 -9.75 -18.67
C ILE A 308 16.93 -9.28 -20.13
N LYS A 309 16.09 -8.34 -20.51
CA LYS A 309 16.20 -7.60 -21.77
C LYS A 309 17.05 -6.36 -21.57
N ASN A 310 17.93 -6.13 -22.54
CA ASN A 310 18.74 -4.92 -22.55
C ASN A 310 17.92 -3.73 -23.04
N SER A 311 18.13 -2.57 -22.40
CA SER A 311 17.57 -1.28 -22.80
C SER A 311 18.55 -0.18 -22.43
N TYR A 312 18.42 1.00 -23.02
CA TYR A 312 19.32 2.12 -22.71
C TYR A 312 19.16 2.67 -21.27
N THR A 313 18.09 2.27 -20.58
CA THR A 313 17.77 2.62 -19.18
C THR A 313 17.91 1.46 -18.19
N LEU A 314 18.36 0.28 -18.64
CA LEU A 314 18.54 -0.89 -17.77
C LEU A 314 19.39 -0.50 -16.55
N ASP A 315 18.94 -0.90 -15.36
CA ASP A 315 19.65 -0.54 -14.15
C ASP A 315 21.06 -1.17 -14.12
N PRO A 316 22.13 -0.39 -13.88
CA PRO A 316 23.48 -0.93 -13.77
C PRO A 316 23.59 -2.07 -12.74
N LEU A 317 22.84 -1.98 -11.64
CA LEU A 317 22.81 -3.02 -10.61
C LEU A 317 22.32 -4.37 -11.17
N ILE A 318 21.48 -4.37 -12.19
CA ILE A 318 21.05 -5.60 -12.87
C ILE A 318 22.09 -6.06 -13.87
N SER A 319 22.68 -5.14 -14.65
CA SER A 319 23.64 -5.48 -15.69
C SER A 319 24.97 -6.02 -15.17
N GLU A 320 25.36 -5.60 -13.96
CA GLU A 320 26.65 -5.95 -13.33
C GLU A 320 26.55 -7.18 -12.41
N ALA A 321 25.34 -7.58 -12.03
CA ALA A 321 25.13 -8.66 -11.06
C ALA A 321 25.21 -10.04 -11.71
N SER A 322 26.32 -10.75 -11.46
CA SER A 322 26.47 -12.15 -11.84
C SER A 322 27.36 -12.95 -10.91
N ASN A 323 26.96 -14.20 -10.69
CA ASN A 323 27.75 -15.18 -9.94
C ASN A 323 28.88 -15.80 -10.79
N GLU A 324 28.86 -15.60 -12.12
CA GLU A 324 29.88 -16.07 -13.06
C GLU A 324 30.50 -14.90 -13.83
N PRO A 325 31.73 -15.04 -14.36
CA PRO A 325 32.34 -14.00 -15.18
C PRO A 325 31.51 -13.70 -16.43
N ILE A 326 31.16 -12.43 -16.62
CA ILE A 326 30.47 -11.93 -17.82
C ILE A 326 31.50 -11.43 -18.83
N PHE A 327 31.40 -11.86 -20.08
CA PHE A 327 32.19 -11.33 -21.19
C PHE A 327 31.35 -10.44 -22.12
N PRO A 328 31.98 -9.54 -22.90
CA PRO A 328 31.25 -8.68 -23.82
C PRO A 328 30.38 -9.48 -24.80
N GLY A 329 29.07 -9.21 -24.78
CA GLY A 329 28.08 -9.88 -25.64
C GLY A 329 27.36 -11.05 -24.97
N ASP A 330 27.76 -11.45 -23.76
CA ASP A 330 27.02 -12.45 -22.99
C ASP A 330 25.65 -11.91 -22.55
N PRO A 331 24.66 -12.80 -22.35
CA PRO A 331 23.37 -12.38 -21.79
C PRO A 331 23.54 -11.97 -20.33
N ILE A 332 22.73 -11.02 -19.88
CA ILE A 332 22.72 -10.55 -18.49
C ILE A 332 21.95 -11.57 -17.64
N LYS A 333 22.62 -12.13 -16.64
CA LYS A 333 22.13 -13.25 -15.83
C LYS A 333 22.77 -13.26 -14.45
N LEU A 334 22.01 -13.64 -13.44
CA LEU A 334 22.56 -13.89 -12.11
C LEU A 334 23.41 -15.17 -12.04
N HIS A 335 23.13 -16.24 -12.80
CA HIS A 335 23.78 -17.55 -12.65
C HIS A 335 23.53 -18.19 -11.26
N LEU A 336 22.27 -18.12 -10.80
CA LEU A 336 21.82 -18.83 -9.60
C LEU A 336 21.57 -20.31 -9.90
N THR A 337 22.01 -21.19 -9.01
CA THR A 337 21.64 -22.61 -9.07
C THR A 337 20.19 -22.81 -8.64
N THR A 338 19.60 -23.97 -8.98
CA THR A 338 18.24 -24.32 -8.54
C THR A 338 18.09 -24.25 -7.01
N THR A 339 19.05 -24.81 -6.26
CA THR A 339 19.03 -24.80 -4.79
C THR A 339 19.11 -23.38 -4.21
N GLU A 340 19.81 -22.46 -4.88
CA GLU A 340 19.88 -21.07 -4.43
C GLU A 340 18.59 -20.31 -4.71
N LYS A 341 17.95 -20.56 -5.86
CA LYS A 341 16.62 -20.02 -6.16
C LYS A 341 15.60 -20.49 -5.13
N GLU A 342 15.59 -21.80 -4.82
CA GLU A 342 14.74 -22.39 -3.77
C GLU A 342 14.99 -21.75 -2.40
N ALA A 343 16.26 -21.59 -2.00
CA ALA A 343 16.60 -20.95 -0.73
C ALA A 343 16.13 -19.49 -0.67
N ILE A 344 16.33 -18.70 -1.73
CA ILE A 344 15.82 -17.31 -1.80
C ILE A 344 14.29 -17.30 -1.67
N ILE A 345 13.57 -18.18 -2.34
CA ILE A 345 12.11 -18.31 -2.22
C ILE A 345 11.72 -18.66 -0.78
N THR A 346 12.44 -19.59 -0.14
CA THR A 346 12.25 -19.93 1.28
C THR A 346 12.40 -18.70 2.18
N PHE A 347 13.36 -17.82 1.91
CA PHE A 347 13.48 -16.53 2.61
C PHE A 347 12.30 -15.58 2.31
N LEU A 348 11.88 -15.44 1.05
CA LEU A 348 10.73 -14.60 0.69
C LEU A 348 9.44 -15.04 1.40
N HIS A 349 9.23 -16.35 1.60
CA HIS A 349 8.11 -16.86 2.39
C HIS A 349 8.16 -16.43 3.85
N MET A 350 9.36 -16.23 4.43
CA MET A 350 9.48 -15.73 5.80
C MET A 350 8.96 -14.29 5.98
N LEU A 351 8.82 -13.54 4.88
CA LEU A 351 8.31 -12.16 4.89
C LEU A 351 6.77 -12.10 4.98
N THR A 352 6.10 -13.25 5.09
CA THR A 352 4.64 -13.35 5.21
C THR A 352 4.20 -13.17 6.66
N ASP A 353 3.24 -12.27 6.89
CA ASP A 353 2.63 -11.98 8.19
C ASP A 353 1.17 -12.44 8.21
N ASN A 354 0.93 -13.59 8.86
CA ASN A 354 -0.41 -14.18 8.95
C ASN A 354 -1.36 -13.39 9.86
N ASP A 355 -0.81 -12.67 10.86
CA ASP A 355 -1.61 -11.84 11.76
C ASP A 355 -2.13 -10.61 11.00
N PHE A 356 -1.32 -10.03 10.12
CA PHE A 356 -1.70 -8.90 9.28
C PHE A 356 -2.91 -9.20 8.38
N ILE A 357 -2.87 -10.32 7.64
CA ILE A 357 -3.93 -10.68 6.67
C ILE A 357 -5.23 -11.21 7.31
N THR A 358 -5.25 -11.39 8.64
CA THR A 358 -6.43 -11.84 9.39
C THR A 358 -6.85 -10.86 10.49
N ASN A 359 -6.18 -9.71 10.62
CA ASN A 359 -6.42 -8.76 11.68
C ASN A 359 -7.83 -8.14 11.58
N PRO A 360 -8.72 -8.34 12.57
CA PRO A 360 -10.07 -7.78 12.55
C PRO A 360 -10.11 -6.24 12.57
N ALA A 361 -9.01 -5.59 12.95
CA ALA A 361 -8.89 -4.13 12.88
C ALA A 361 -8.84 -3.62 11.42
N PHE A 362 -8.43 -4.46 10.47
CA PHE A 362 -8.29 -4.08 9.07
C PHE A 362 -9.40 -4.64 8.17
N SER A 363 -10.25 -5.53 8.68
CA SER A 363 -11.28 -6.19 7.86
C SER A 363 -12.38 -5.24 7.38
N ASP A 364 -13.15 -5.68 6.41
CA ASP A 364 -14.33 -4.97 5.94
C ASP A 364 -15.34 -4.75 7.09
N PRO A 365 -15.62 -3.50 7.51
CA PRO A 365 -16.54 -3.22 8.61
C PRO A 365 -18.02 -3.42 8.25
N PHE A 366 -18.34 -3.75 7.00
CA PHE A 366 -19.69 -4.02 6.51
C PHE A 366 -20.00 -5.52 6.41
N LYS A 367 -19.03 -6.40 6.67
CA LYS A 367 -19.21 -7.85 6.72
C LYS A 367 -19.25 -8.31 8.17
N ASP A 368 -20.30 -9.05 8.52
CA ASP A 368 -20.50 -9.65 9.85
C ASP A 368 -19.56 -10.83 10.12
#